data_AF-A0A1V5JZT4-F1
#
_entry.id   AF-A0A1V5JZT4-F1
#
_cell.length_a   1.000
_cell.length_b   1.000
_cell.length_c   1.000
_cell.angle_alpha   90.00
_cell.angle_beta   90.00
_cell.angle_gamma   90.00
#
_symmetry.space_group_name_H-M   'P 1'
#
loop_
_entity.id
_entity.type
_entity.pdbx_description
1 polymer ?
#
loop_
_entity_poly.entity_id
_entity_poly.type
_entity_poly.pdbx_seq_one_letter_code
_entity_poly.pdbx_strand_id
1 'polypeptide(L)'
;MTARYLFQEHFTFTPTGKIWLATNHLPELNGGDQAIWDRVRVVPFLRRFEKEDQDSQLAERLLQELPGILNWAITGFRGWTQIGLGSTEALEIAVAAYREESDQVGRFVRDCCVREPLASVSAGNLRAAYENWAQREGVHPLSAKAVAERLKGLGFSQGKSGAVRSWKGLRLCFPPLVEEPLAPE
;
A
#
# COMPACT_ATOMS: atom_id res chain seq x y z
N MET A 1 -3.39 -0.93 -23.99
CA MET A 1 -2.92 -1.96 -23.04
C MET A 1 -2.77 -3.26 -23.81
N THR A 2 -1.67 -3.99 -23.63
CA THR A 2 -1.44 -5.27 -24.29
C THR A 2 -1.71 -6.39 -23.30
N ALA A 3 -2.52 -7.36 -23.70
CA ALA A 3 -2.82 -8.57 -22.93
C ALA A 3 -2.60 -9.80 -23.82
N ARG A 4 -2.63 -10.99 -23.22
CA ARG A 4 -2.59 -12.25 -23.94
C ARG A 4 -3.80 -13.09 -23.57
N TYR A 5 -4.36 -13.80 -24.53
CA TYR A 5 -5.25 -14.90 -24.20
C TYR A 5 -4.46 -16.01 -23.50
N LEU A 6 -5.17 -16.89 -22.79
CA LEU A 6 -4.55 -17.99 -22.08
C LEU A 6 -3.82 -18.91 -23.08
N PHE A 7 -2.49 -18.90 -23.03
CA PHE A 7 -1.59 -19.64 -23.95
C PHE A 7 -1.70 -19.28 -25.45
N GLN A 8 -2.16 -18.08 -25.81
CA GLN A 8 -2.24 -17.65 -27.23
C GLN A 8 -1.59 -16.28 -27.46
N GLU A 9 -1.83 -15.69 -28.64
CA GLU A 9 -1.25 -14.42 -29.06
C GLU A 9 -1.61 -13.22 -28.18
N HIS A 10 -0.77 -12.20 -28.31
CA HIS A 10 -1.00 -10.91 -27.68
C HIS A 10 -1.97 -10.09 -28.50
N PHE A 11 -2.85 -9.36 -27.82
CA PHE A 11 -3.70 -8.36 -28.44
C PHE A 11 -3.60 -7.04 -27.67
N THR A 12 -3.91 -5.95 -28.38
CA THR A 12 -3.91 -4.62 -27.79
C THR A 12 -5.34 -4.09 -27.76
N PHE A 13 -5.73 -3.51 -26.63
CA PHE A 13 -7.02 -2.86 -26.47
C PHE A 13 -6.92 -1.57 -25.67
N THR A 14 -7.90 -0.69 -25.85
CA THR A 14 -8.07 0.51 -25.05
C THR A 14 -8.94 0.17 -23.85
N PRO A 15 -8.47 0.35 -22.59
CA PRO A 15 -9.30 0.14 -21.41
C PRO A 15 -10.51 1.08 -21.43
N THR A 16 -11.72 0.52 -21.42
CA THR A 16 -12.97 1.30 -21.41
C THR A 16 -13.64 1.34 -20.03
N GLY A 17 -13.21 0.47 -19.10
CA GLY A 17 -13.79 0.34 -17.76
C GLY A 17 -12.92 0.94 -16.65
N LYS A 18 -13.55 1.10 -15.47
CA LYS A 18 -12.87 1.37 -14.20
C LYS A 18 -12.86 0.10 -13.38
N ILE A 19 -11.75 -0.16 -12.68
CA ILE A 19 -11.64 -1.30 -11.76
C ILE A 19 -12.32 -0.91 -10.45
N TRP A 20 -13.31 -1.69 -10.03
CA TRP A 20 -13.92 -1.60 -8.71
C TRP A 20 -13.57 -2.85 -7.91
N LEU A 21 -13.12 -2.66 -6.67
CA LEU A 21 -12.81 -3.71 -5.73
C LEU A 21 -13.67 -3.49 -4.49
N ALA A 22 -14.54 -4.46 -4.19
CA ALA A 22 -15.35 -4.46 -2.98
C ALA A 22 -14.78 -5.53 -2.04
N THR A 23 -14.10 -5.10 -0.99
CA THR A 23 -13.36 -5.99 -0.09
C THR A 23 -13.56 -5.56 1.36
N ASN A 24 -13.68 -6.52 2.28
CA ASN A 24 -13.70 -6.23 3.73
C ASN A 24 -12.32 -5.80 4.25
N HIS A 25 -11.25 -6.33 3.65
CA HIS A 25 -9.87 -5.96 3.93
C HIS A 25 -9.25 -5.42 2.65
N LEU A 26 -8.59 -4.27 2.75
CA LEU A 26 -7.96 -3.66 1.58
C LEU A 26 -6.78 -4.51 1.12
N PRO A 27 -6.58 -4.70 -0.20
CA PRO A 27 -5.52 -5.56 -0.71
C PRO A 27 -4.14 -4.98 -0.42
N GLU A 28 -3.10 -5.81 -0.36
CA GLU A 28 -1.74 -5.30 -0.25
C GLU A 28 -1.28 -4.71 -1.59
N LEU A 29 -0.88 -3.43 -1.61
CA LEU A 29 -0.33 -2.80 -2.80
C LEU A 29 1.19 -2.92 -2.80
N ASN A 30 1.66 -3.88 -3.60
CA ASN A 30 3.08 -4.08 -3.88
C ASN A 30 3.60 -3.00 -4.83
N GLY A 31 3.96 -1.85 -4.28
CA GLY A 31 4.55 -0.76 -5.05
C GLY A 31 4.56 0.54 -4.26
N GLY A 32 5.74 0.91 -3.77
CA GLY A 32 5.96 2.19 -3.08
C GLY A 32 5.89 3.42 -4.00
N ASP A 33 5.48 3.26 -5.26
CA ASP A 33 5.40 4.36 -6.21
C ASP A 33 4.15 5.21 -5.94
N GLN A 34 4.39 6.49 -5.68
CA GLN A 34 3.36 7.53 -5.50
C GLN A 34 2.26 7.46 -6.59
N ALA A 35 2.64 7.09 -7.82
CA ALA A 35 1.74 6.97 -8.95
C ALA A 35 0.61 5.93 -8.76
N ILE A 36 0.80 4.89 -7.93
CA ILE A 36 -0.28 3.96 -7.59
C ILE A 36 -1.28 4.67 -6.67
N TRP A 37 -0.78 5.32 -5.62
CA TRP A 37 -1.58 6.05 -4.64
C TRP A 37 -2.39 7.20 -5.26
N ASP A 38 -1.85 7.87 -6.27
CA ASP A 38 -2.57 8.92 -7.00
C ASP A 38 -3.84 8.40 -7.71
N ARG A 39 -3.89 7.09 -8.00
CA ARG A 39 -5.00 6.41 -8.70
C ARG A 39 -5.95 5.65 -7.78
N VAL A 40 -5.53 5.35 -6.55
CA VAL A 40 -6.36 4.65 -5.57
C VAL A 40 -7.43 5.62 -5.02
N ARG A 41 -8.67 5.13 -4.92
CA ARG A 41 -9.77 5.81 -4.23
C ARG A 41 -10.43 4.78 -3.31
N VAL A 42 -10.44 5.07 -2.02
CA VAL A 42 -11.09 4.21 -1.02
C VAL A 42 -12.41 4.87 -0.64
N VAL A 43 -13.52 4.20 -0.93
CA VAL A 43 -14.87 4.65 -0.54
C VAL A 43 -15.30 3.82 0.68
N PRO A 44 -15.18 4.36 1.91
CA PRO A 44 -15.47 3.58 3.11
C PRO A 44 -16.98 3.46 3.33
N PHE A 45 -17.47 2.22 3.47
CA PHE A 45 -18.85 1.93 3.87
C PHE A 45 -18.89 1.77 5.40
N LEU A 46 -18.99 2.90 6.11
CA LEU A 46 -18.86 2.95 7.58
C LEU A 46 -20.15 2.58 8.33
N ARG A 47 -21.30 2.54 7.65
CA ARG A 47 -22.59 2.22 8.28
C ARG A 47 -22.75 0.72 8.39
N ARG A 48 -22.96 0.24 9.62
CA ARG A 48 -23.44 -1.11 9.92
C ARG A 48 -24.96 -1.09 10.08
N PHE A 49 -25.63 -2.05 9.45
CA PHE A 49 -27.09 -2.20 9.54
C PHE A 49 -27.40 -3.34 10.51
N GLU A 50 -28.01 -3.01 11.65
CA GLU A 50 -28.55 -3.99 12.60
C GLU A 50 -29.89 -4.55 12.10
N LYS A 51 -30.39 -5.63 12.72
CA LYS A 51 -31.55 -6.40 12.19
C LYS A 51 -32.79 -5.52 11.91
N GLU A 52 -33.02 -4.52 12.74
CA GLU A 52 -34.17 -3.63 12.64
C GLU A 52 -34.05 -2.61 11.49
N ASP A 53 -32.81 -2.31 11.08
CA ASP A 53 -32.48 -1.38 9.99
C ASP A 53 -32.36 -2.09 8.63
N GLN A 54 -32.43 -3.43 8.59
CA GLN A 54 -32.25 -4.22 7.38
C GLN A 54 -33.54 -4.31 6.55
N ASP A 55 -33.54 -3.71 5.36
CA ASP A 55 -34.60 -3.88 4.37
C ASP A 55 -34.31 -5.11 3.49
N SER A 56 -35.01 -6.21 3.75
CA SER A 56 -34.88 -7.45 2.97
C SER A 56 -35.37 -7.32 1.52
N GLN A 57 -36.17 -6.30 1.21
CA GLN A 57 -36.71 -6.04 -0.12
C GLN A 57 -35.96 -4.91 -0.86
N LEU A 58 -34.85 -4.40 -0.28
CA LEU A 58 -34.09 -3.28 -0.84
C LEU A 58 -33.74 -3.47 -2.32
N ALA A 59 -33.27 -4.66 -2.70
CA ALA A 59 -32.90 -4.95 -4.08
C ALA A 59 -34.08 -4.80 -5.06
N GLU A 60 -35.26 -5.29 -4.69
CA GLU A 60 -36.47 -5.18 -5.50
C GLU A 60 -36.92 -3.72 -5.64
N ARG A 61 -36.88 -2.96 -4.54
CA ARG A 61 -37.20 -1.52 -4.53
C ARG A 61 -36.24 -0.73 -5.41
N LEU A 62 -34.94 -1.00 -5.35
CA LEU A 62 -33.95 -0.34 -6.20
C LEU A 62 -34.16 -0.65 -7.69
N LEU A 63 -34.61 -1.85 -8.03
CA LEU A 63 -34.95 -2.21 -9.42
C LEU A 63 -36.15 -1.43 -9.94
N GLN A 64 -37.16 -1.19 -9.09
CA GLN A 64 -38.33 -0.37 -9.46
C GLN A 64 -37.94 1.11 -9.65
N GLU A 65 -36.93 1.60 -8.93
CA GLU A 65 -36.42 2.97 -8.98
C GLU A 65 -35.30 3.20 -10.01
N LEU A 66 -35.02 2.24 -10.91
CA LEU A 66 -33.98 2.38 -11.94
C LEU A 66 -34.05 3.71 -12.73
N PRO A 67 -35.23 4.20 -13.16
CA PRO A 67 -35.32 5.50 -13.83
C PRO A 67 -34.85 6.67 -12.93
N GLY A 68 -35.18 6.63 -11.64
CA GLY A 68 -34.75 7.62 -10.65
C GLY A 68 -33.24 7.60 -10.44
N ILE A 69 -32.66 6.40 -10.28
CA ILE A 69 -31.22 6.19 -10.13
C ILE A 69 -30.47 6.71 -11.38
N LEU A 70 -30.99 6.43 -12.58
CA LEU A 70 -30.41 6.94 -13.82
C LEU A 70 -30.46 8.47 -13.90
N ASN A 71 -31.59 9.09 -13.55
CA ASN A 71 -31.72 10.55 -13.52
C ASN A 71 -30.76 11.19 -12.52
N TRP A 72 -30.58 10.58 -11.35
CA TRP A 72 -29.58 10.99 -10.37
C TRP A 72 -28.15 10.87 -10.92
N ALA A 73 -27.82 9.76 -11.58
CA ALA A 73 -26.52 9.55 -12.21
C ALA A 73 -26.24 10.57 -13.34
N ILE A 74 -27.24 10.90 -14.17
CA ILE A 74 -27.14 11.94 -15.20
C ILE A 74 -26.86 13.31 -14.58
N THR A 75 -27.54 13.62 -13.48
CA THR A 75 -27.31 14.87 -12.74
C THR A 75 -25.88 14.92 -12.18
N GLY A 76 -25.41 13.81 -11.58
CA GLY A 76 -24.03 13.68 -11.13
C GLY A 76 -23.02 13.81 -12.26
N PHE A 77 -23.30 13.23 -13.43
CA PHE A 77 -22.44 13.36 -14.62
C PHE A 77 -22.33 14.81 -15.09
N ARG A 78 -23.44 15.57 -15.12
CA ARG A 78 -23.42 17.00 -15.46
C ARG A 78 -22.59 17.82 -14.47
N GLY A 79 -22.68 17.51 -13.18
CA GLY A 79 -21.80 18.12 -12.18
C GLY A 79 -20.34 17.79 -12.44
N TRP A 80 -20.03 16.50 -12.64
CA TRP A 80 -18.69 16.03 -12.90
C TRP A 80 -18.03 16.70 -14.11
N THR A 81 -18.75 16.87 -15.24
CA THR A 81 -18.18 17.53 -16.43
C THR A 81 -17.83 19.00 -16.21
N GLN A 82 -18.43 19.67 -15.23
CA GLN A 82 -18.17 21.08 -14.92
C GLN A 82 -17.04 21.27 -13.91
N ILE A 83 -17.02 20.48 -12.84
CA ILE A 83 -16.10 20.71 -11.70
C ILE A 83 -15.04 19.61 -11.52
N GLY A 84 -15.11 18.52 -12.29
CA GLY A 84 -14.21 17.38 -12.13
C GLY A 84 -14.62 16.45 -10.98
N LEU A 85 -13.98 15.27 -10.92
CA LEU A 85 -14.19 14.31 -9.84
C LEU A 85 -13.16 14.66 -8.76
N GLY A 86 -13.57 15.57 -7.87
CA GLY A 86 -12.74 16.00 -6.75
C GLY A 86 -12.46 14.87 -5.75
N SER A 87 -11.75 15.22 -4.69
CA SER A 87 -11.60 14.37 -3.51
C SER A 87 -12.54 14.82 -2.41
N THR A 88 -12.73 13.99 -1.40
CA THR A 88 -13.42 14.37 -0.15
C THR A 88 -12.52 14.03 1.02
N GLU A 89 -12.69 14.72 2.14
CA GLU A 89 -11.91 14.47 3.35
C GLU A 89 -11.99 13.00 3.79
N ALA A 90 -13.18 12.41 3.75
CA ALA A 90 -13.38 10.99 4.08
C ALA A 90 -12.56 10.05 3.16
N LEU A 91 -12.47 10.37 1.87
CA LEU A 91 -11.64 9.61 0.92
C LEU A 91 -10.14 9.79 1.22
N GLU A 92 -9.72 11.01 1.53
CA GLU A 92 -8.31 11.33 1.83
C GLU A 92 -7.83 10.62 3.09
N ILE A 93 -8.63 10.68 4.15
CA ILE A 93 -8.37 9.97 5.41
C ILE A 93 -8.28 8.47 5.16
N ALA A 94 -9.25 7.89 4.42
CA ALA A 94 -9.26 6.46 4.14
C ALA A 94 -8.04 6.01 3.29
N VAL A 95 -7.64 6.80 2.30
CA VAL A 95 -6.43 6.52 1.48
C VAL A 95 -5.16 6.68 2.32
N ALA A 96 -5.08 7.67 3.20
CA ALA A 96 -3.92 7.87 4.08
C ALA A 96 -3.75 6.71 5.07
N ALA A 97 -4.83 6.29 5.72
CA ALA A 97 -4.84 5.13 6.61
C ALA A 97 -4.41 3.86 5.87
N TYR A 98 -4.98 3.61 4.69
CA TYR A 98 -4.61 2.47 3.87
C TYR A 98 -3.13 2.48 3.46
N ARG A 99 -2.58 3.67 3.13
CA ARG A 99 -1.17 3.84 2.81
C ARG A 99 -0.26 3.55 3.99
N GLU A 100 -0.66 3.97 5.19
CA GLU A 100 0.09 3.71 6.41
C GLU A 100 0.09 2.23 6.78
N GLU A 101 -1.06 1.57 6.70
CA GLU A 101 -1.20 0.13 6.93
C GLU A 101 -0.37 -0.69 5.93
N SER A 102 -0.33 -0.24 4.67
CA SER A 102 0.42 -0.89 3.59
C SER A 102 1.93 -0.63 3.64
N ASP A 103 2.41 0.33 4.44
CA ASP A 103 3.83 0.70 4.49
C ASP A 103 4.63 -0.22 5.42
N GLN A 104 4.83 -1.45 4.96
CA GLN A 104 5.56 -2.49 5.69
C GLN A 104 6.99 -2.07 6.09
N VAL A 105 7.72 -1.36 5.23
CA VAL A 105 9.09 -0.89 5.53
C VAL A 105 9.06 0.27 6.52
N GLY A 106 8.09 1.17 6.41
CA GLY A 106 7.88 2.22 7.40
C GLY A 106 7.58 1.67 8.79
N ARG A 107 6.72 0.65 8.88
CA ARG A 107 6.45 -0.09 10.12
C ARG A 107 7.73 -0.71 10.69
N PHE A 108 8.47 -1.47 9.88
CA PHE A 108 9.76 -2.02 10.27
C PHE A 108 10.72 -0.95 10.82
N VAL A 109 10.83 0.21 10.17
CA VAL A 109 11.68 1.31 10.63
C VAL A 109 11.21 1.88 11.97
N ARG A 110 9.89 1.96 12.22
CA ARG A 110 9.36 2.42 13.52
C ARG A 110 9.62 1.41 14.63
N ASP A 111 9.47 0.13 14.35
CA ASP A 111 9.49 -0.92 15.37
C ASP A 111 10.93 -1.35 15.71
N CYS A 112 11.79 -1.45 14.70
CA CYS A 112 13.10 -2.09 14.79
C CYS A 112 14.29 -1.14 14.60
N CYS A 113 14.06 0.14 14.27
CA CYS A 113 15.13 1.09 13.99
C CYS A 113 15.01 2.39 14.80
N VAL A 114 16.16 3.01 15.07
CA VAL A 114 16.26 4.37 15.59
C VAL A 114 16.76 5.27 14.47
N ARG A 115 16.04 6.36 14.20
CA ARG A 115 16.48 7.41 13.27
C ARG A 115 17.59 8.22 13.93
N GLU A 116 18.78 8.15 13.38
CA GLU A 116 19.97 8.80 13.93
C GLU A 116 20.88 9.26 12.79
N PRO A 117 21.02 10.58 12.53
CA PRO A 117 21.67 11.11 11.32
C PRO A 117 23.11 10.62 11.09
N LEU A 118 23.86 10.42 12.18
CA LEU A 118 25.26 9.99 12.14
C LEU A 118 25.42 8.47 12.18
N ALA A 119 24.35 7.74 12.47
CA ALA A 119 24.41 6.29 12.54
C ALA A 119 24.42 5.66 11.14
N SER A 120 25.00 4.47 11.09
CA SER A 120 24.92 3.62 9.91
C SER A 120 24.74 2.15 10.30
N VAL A 121 24.10 1.40 9.41
CA VAL A 121 23.88 -0.04 9.55
C VAL A 121 24.22 -0.73 8.24
N SER A 122 24.88 -1.89 8.31
CA SER A 122 25.19 -2.65 7.10
C SER A 122 23.91 -3.04 6.37
N ALA A 123 23.94 -3.00 5.04
CA ALA A 123 22.78 -3.35 4.22
C ALA A 123 22.35 -4.81 4.44
N GLY A 124 23.31 -5.71 4.70
CA GLY A 124 23.05 -7.11 5.04
C GLY A 124 22.32 -7.27 6.37
N ASN A 125 22.81 -6.63 7.44
CA ASN A 125 22.18 -6.73 8.76
C ASN A 125 20.79 -6.10 8.79
N LEU A 126 20.62 -4.96 8.11
CA LEU A 126 19.30 -4.33 7.98
C LEU A 126 18.32 -5.24 7.20
N ARG A 127 18.79 -5.89 6.14
CA ARG A 127 17.97 -6.83 5.36
C ARG A 127 17.55 -8.02 6.19
N ALA A 128 18.47 -8.66 6.90
CA ALA A 128 18.18 -9.80 7.76
C ALA A 128 17.19 -9.42 8.89
N ALA A 129 17.39 -8.25 9.50
CA ALA A 129 16.47 -7.74 10.52
C ALA A 129 15.05 -7.51 9.96
N TYR A 130 14.95 -6.95 8.75
CA TYR A 130 13.65 -6.76 8.09
C TYR A 130 12.97 -8.07 7.71
N GLU A 131 13.70 -9.07 7.19
CA GLU A 131 13.15 -10.41 6.90
C GLU A 131 12.62 -11.09 8.16
N ASN A 132 13.37 -10.99 9.26
CA ASN A 132 12.98 -11.56 10.54
C ASN A 132 11.74 -10.85 11.10
N TRP A 133 11.71 -9.52 11.06
CA TRP A 133 10.53 -8.74 11.46
C TRP A 133 9.30 -9.09 10.58
N ALA A 134 9.47 -9.21 9.26
CA ALA A 134 8.38 -9.55 8.35
C ALA A 134 7.78 -10.93 8.67
N GLN A 135 8.65 -11.91 8.98
CA GLN A 135 8.22 -13.24 9.40
C GLN A 135 7.45 -13.21 10.73
N ARG A 136 7.89 -12.42 11.71
CA ARG A 136 7.20 -12.26 13.01
C ARG A 136 5.83 -11.61 12.86
N GLU A 137 5.73 -10.62 11.98
CA GLU A 137 4.50 -9.88 11.70
C GLU A 137 3.54 -10.64 10.74
N GLY A 138 3.95 -11.82 10.24
CA GLY A 138 3.14 -12.63 9.33
C GLY A 138 2.95 -12.02 7.94
N VAL A 139 3.82 -11.09 7.55
CA VAL A 139 3.74 -10.37 6.26
C VAL A 139 4.79 -10.92 5.28
N HIS A 140 4.43 -11.01 4.00
CA HIS A 140 5.37 -11.46 2.99
C HIS A 140 6.51 -10.43 2.83
N PRO A 141 7.79 -10.86 2.84
CA PRO A 141 8.91 -9.93 2.73
C PRO A 141 9.00 -9.35 1.31
N LEU A 142 9.12 -8.03 1.20
CA LEU A 142 9.37 -7.36 -0.07
C LEU A 142 10.75 -7.71 -0.63
N SER A 143 10.89 -7.53 -1.94
CA SER A 143 12.18 -7.66 -2.63
C SER A 143 13.20 -6.64 -2.10
N ALA A 144 14.50 -6.98 -2.14
CA ALA A 144 15.56 -6.08 -1.71
C ALA A 144 15.53 -4.72 -2.43
N LYS A 145 15.12 -4.69 -3.71
CA LYS A 145 14.93 -3.46 -4.48
C LYS A 145 13.81 -2.60 -3.91
N ALA A 146 12.64 -3.20 -3.63
CA ALA A 146 11.49 -2.49 -3.08
C ALA A 146 11.78 -1.93 -1.68
N VAL A 147 12.46 -2.70 -0.82
CA VAL A 147 12.92 -2.23 0.50
C VAL A 147 13.85 -1.04 0.35
N ALA A 148 14.82 -1.12 -0.57
CA ALA A 148 15.77 -0.03 -0.79
C ALA A 148 15.10 1.25 -1.31
N GLU A 149 14.22 1.16 -2.30
CA GLU A 149 13.48 2.32 -2.78
C GLU A 149 12.61 2.94 -1.68
N ARG A 150 11.95 2.11 -0.86
CA ARG A 150 11.15 2.64 0.24
C ARG A 150 11.99 3.30 1.34
N LEU A 151 13.15 2.73 1.70
CA LEU A 151 14.10 3.37 2.63
C LEU A 151 14.60 4.73 2.13
N LYS A 152 14.90 4.86 0.83
CA LYS A 152 15.22 6.16 0.22
C LYS A 152 14.05 7.13 0.35
N GLY A 153 12.84 6.68 0.05
CA GLY A 153 11.62 7.47 0.20
C GLY A 153 11.32 7.91 1.64
N LEU A 154 11.88 7.22 2.64
CA LEU A 154 11.79 7.58 4.06
C LEU A 154 12.89 8.57 4.51
N GLY A 155 13.80 8.95 3.61
CA GLY A 155 14.89 9.90 3.85
C GLY A 155 16.25 9.26 4.14
N PHE A 156 16.39 7.94 4.02
CA PHE A 156 17.67 7.26 4.26
C PHE A 156 18.51 7.16 2.99
N SER A 157 19.82 7.12 3.13
CA SER A 157 20.74 7.04 1.99
C SER A 157 21.64 5.82 2.07
N GLN A 158 22.03 5.27 0.92
CA GLN A 158 23.07 4.24 0.85
C GLN A 158 24.44 4.87 0.71
N GLY A 159 25.42 4.26 1.36
CA GLY A 159 26.83 4.58 1.18
C GLY A 159 27.71 3.38 1.49
N LYS A 160 28.99 3.66 1.70
CA LYS A 160 29.96 2.69 2.22
C LYS A 160 30.37 3.13 3.63
N SER A 161 30.51 2.14 4.52
CA SER A 161 31.25 2.28 5.77
C SER A 161 32.39 1.28 5.71
N GLY A 162 33.63 1.77 5.52
CA GLY A 162 34.74 0.95 5.06
C GLY A 162 34.44 0.27 3.72
N ALA A 163 34.61 -1.06 3.65
CA ALA A 163 34.32 -1.87 2.45
C ALA A 163 32.84 -2.29 2.32
N VAL A 164 32.01 -2.09 3.35
CA VAL A 164 30.66 -2.66 3.44
C VAL A 164 29.60 -1.65 2.99
N ARG A 165 28.68 -2.09 2.13
CA ARG A 165 27.48 -1.31 1.77
C ARG A 165 26.62 -1.11 3.01
N SER A 166 26.29 0.14 3.32
CA SER A 166 25.60 0.52 4.54
C SER A 166 24.52 1.55 4.25
N TRP A 167 23.46 1.54 5.05
CA TRP A 167 22.47 2.62 5.11
C TRP A 167 22.87 3.65 6.16
N LYS A 168 22.69 4.92 5.86
CA LYS A 168 22.97 6.06 6.74
C LYS A 168 21.68 6.69 7.24
N GLY A 169 21.73 7.25 8.45
CA GLY A 169 20.61 7.94 9.08
C GLY A 169 19.74 7.04 9.96
N LEU A 170 20.12 5.77 10.13
CA LEU A 170 19.45 4.84 11.04
C LEU A 170 20.41 3.79 11.59
N ARG A 171 20.04 3.25 12.75
CA ARG A 171 20.58 2.01 13.32
C ARG A 171 19.46 1.09 13.78
N LEU A 172 19.78 -0.19 13.99
CA LEU A 172 18.85 -1.14 14.59
C LEU A 172 18.70 -0.86 16.10
N CYS A 173 17.50 -1.10 16.63
CA CYS A 173 17.21 -1.01 18.07
C CYS A 173 17.94 -2.09 18.88
N PHE A 174 18.19 -3.24 18.25
CA PHE A 174 18.89 -4.37 18.84
C PHE A 174 20.14 -4.67 18.00
N PRO A 175 21.24 -5.11 18.63
CA PRO A 175 22.39 -5.58 17.88
C PRO A 175 21.94 -6.73 16.96
N PRO A 176 22.43 -6.76 15.71
CA PRO A 176 22.11 -7.85 14.80
C PRO A 176 22.57 -9.17 15.42
N LEU A 177 21.76 -10.23 15.24
CA LEU A 177 22.17 -11.60 15.53
C LEU A 177 23.29 -11.98 14.54
N VAL A 178 24.52 -11.58 14.84
CA VAL A 178 25.71 -12.07 14.18
C VAL A 178 26.37 -12.98 15.20
N GLU A 179 26.49 -14.28 14.88
CA GLU A 179 27.43 -15.15 15.57
C GLU A 179 28.82 -14.50 15.46
N GLU A 180 29.35 -13.98 16.56
CA GLU A 180 30.75 -13.59 16.62
C GLU A 180 31.58 -14.85 16.35
N PRO A 181 32.54 -14.83 15.41
CA PRO A 181 33.48 -15.92 15.30
C PRO A 181 34.28 -15.95 16.61
N LEU A 182 34.17 -17.06 17.34
CA LEU A 182 34.97 -17.37 18.52
C LEU A 182 36.44 -16.99 18.23
N ALA A 183 36.98 -16.07 19.01
CA ALA A 183 38.39 -15.73 18.95
C ALA A 183 39.21 -17.01 19.17
N PRO A 184 40.22 -17.30 18.34
CA PRO A 184 41.12 -18.41 18.61
C PRO A 184 41.91 -18.13 19.89
N GLU A 185 41.95 -19.11 20.79
CA GLU A 185 42.79 -19.13 22.00
C GLU A 185 44.28 -19.04 21.68
#